data_AF-A0AAV0XNY1-F1
#
_entry.id   AF-A0AAV0XNY1-F1
#
_cell.length_a   1.000
_cell.length_b   1.000
_cell.length_c   1.000
_cell.angle_alpha   90.00
_cell.angle_beta   90.00
_cell.angle_gamma   90.00
#
_symmetry.space_group_name_H-M   'P 1'
#
loop_
_entity.id
_entity.type
_entity.pdbx_description
1 polymer ?
#
loop_
_entity_poly.entity_id
_entity_poly.type
_entity_poly.pdbx_seq_one_letter_code
_entity_poly.pdbx_strand_id
1 'polypeptide(L)'
;MGIKKQASYKDYWSSNEQLRDPYISSIMPVNRFSWFLSHLHINDNLLAPKRNEPNFDKLYKVRPLLDSLSKTFLQHFNPNEHQLVDESMILFKGRSTLKQYMPMKPVKRGYKVWIRADQTGYVCQFEVYTGKTDSTETSLGKRIVLNLTKNIYGHFHKIFFDNFFTSFDLMEELLQNKVYACGTVRANRKNLPKNQILDKNMQKGESEGRVSSTGVSWIKWRDNRTIQFLSNYHNPDHITTCNRKAKDGSKIVINCPQAVKDYNQHMGYVDKADMLKSCYQISRKSRKWWHRIFFHFVDVEVKKTPPKPINMFKSKIPIEKRYSNAGHMPSICTSRRCHHCSTKENPRRTRWECSSCGVGLCMTPHKNCFKAFHAK
;
A
#
# COMPACT_ATOMS: atom_id res chain seq x y z
N MET A 1 -11.60 18.53 -5.39
CA MET A 1 -12.34 17.85 -4.29
C MET A 1 -11.59 16.70 -3.61
N GLY A 2 -10.55 16.09 -4.21
CA GLY A 2 -9.70 15.10 -3.52
C GLY A 2 -8.53 15.72 -2.77
N ILE A 3 -7.96 16.81 -3.30
CA ILE A 3 -6.85 17.58 -2.71
C ILE A 3 -7.36 18.45 -1.55
N LYS A 4 -8.24 19.41 -1.84
CA LYS A 4 -9.02 20.14 -0.84
C LYS A 4 -10.30 19.35 -0.57
N LYS A 5 -10.47 18.84 0.66
CA LYS A 5 -11.63 18.06 1.08
C LYS A 5 -12.51 18.89 2.02
N GLN A 6 -13.76 19.13 1.61
CA GLN A 6 -14.81 19.69 2.45
C GLN A 6 -15.73 18.60 3.02
N ALA A 7 -16.49 18.91 4.07
CA ALA A 7 -17.39 17.96 4.75
C ALA A 7 -18.53 17.48 3.83
N SER A 8 -19.10 18.40 3.06
CA SER A 8 -20.05 18.14 1.98
C SER A 8 -19.47 18.61 0.65
N TYR A 9 -19.85 17.96 -0.45
CA TYR A 9 -19.48 18.47 -1.77
C TYR A 9 -20.22 19.78 -2.08
N LYS A 10 -21.34 20.09 -1.42
CA LYS A 10 -22.05 21.36 -1.65
C LYS A 10 -21.26 22.55 -1.10
N ASP A 11 -20.41 22.33 -0.11
CA ASP A 11 -19.65 23.38 0.58
C ASP A 11 -18.66 24.08 -0.36
N TYR A 12 -18.18 23.41 -1.41
CA TYR A 12 -17.33 24.06 -2.43
C TYR A 12 -18.05 25.20 -3.17
N TRP A 13 -19.39 25.21 -3.18
CA TRP A 13 -20.26 26.25 -3.74
C TRP A 13 -20.93 27.11 -2.68
N SER A 14 -20.50 27.01 -1.41
CA SER A 14 -21.06 27.82 -0.33
C SER A 14 -20.91 29.31 -0.62
N SER A 15 -21.85 30.11 -0.13
CA SER A 15 -21.70 31.57 -0.07
C SER A 15 -20.68 32.00 0.99
N ASN A 16 -20.41 31.15 1.99
CA ASN A 16 -19.37 31.40 3.00
C ASN A 16 -17.97 31.23 2.38
N GLU A 17 -17.20 32.31 2.36
CA GLU A 17 -15.86 32.38 1.79
C GLU A 17 -14.87 31.34 2.35
N GLN A 18 -15.00 30.96 3.63
CA GLN A 18 -14.13 29.96 4.25
C GLN A 18 -14.36 28.54 3.70
N LEU A 19 -15.57 28.27 3.19
CA LEU A 19 -15.95 26.97 2.64
C LEU A 19 -15.86 26.93 1.12
N ARG A 20 -16.18 28.07 0.48
CA ARG A 20 -16.20 28.22 -0.97
C ARG A 20 -14.82 27.91 -1.55
N ASP A 21 -14.80 27.12 -2.61
CA ASP A 21 -13.61 26.99 -3.44
C ASP A 21 -13.87 27.73 -4.77
N PRO A 22 -13.21 28.89 -5.00
CA PRO A 22 -13.45 29.69 -6.20
C PRO A 22 -13.18 28.94 -7.50
N TYR A 23 -12.16 28.07 -7.52
CA TYR A 23 -11.82 27.28 -8.70
C TYR A 23 -12.89 26.22 -9.01
N ILE A 24 -13.37 25.49 -8.01
CA ILE A 24 -14.42 24.49 -8.23
C ILE A 24 -15.75 25.17 -8.59
N SER A 25 -16.10 26.24 -7.87
CA SER A 25 -17.39 26.91 -8.04
C SER A 25 -17.52 27.64 -9.38
N SER A 26 -16.42 28.07 -10.00
CA SER A 26 -16.42 28.70 -11.32
C SER A 26 -16.61 27.71 -12.49
N ILE A 27 -16.27 26.43 -12.31
CA ILE A 27 -16.34 25.42 -13.39
C ILE A 27 -17.79 25.10 -13.78
N MET A 28 -18.68 24.93 -12.81
CA MET A 28 -20.10 24.67 -13.06
C MET A 28 -20.96 24.97 -11.82
N PRO A 29 -22.26 25.29 -11.98
CA PRO A 29 -23.17 25.44 -10.85
C PRO A 29 -23.38 24.15 -10.05
N VAL A 30 -23.60 24.26 -8.72
CA VAL A 30 -23.82 23.12 -7.82
C VAL A 30 -24.99 22.23 -8.26
N ASN A 31 -26.07 22.82 -8.77
CA ASN A 31 -27.24 22.09 -9.24
C ASN A 31 -26.91 21.23 -10.47
N ARG A 32 -26.10 21.77 -11.40
CA ARG A 32 -25.63 21.03 -12.57
C ARG A 32 -24.71 19.89 -12.16
N PHE A 33 -23.77 20.12 -11.25
CA PHE A 33 -22.92 19.06 -10.70
C PHE A 33 -23.73 17.97 -10.00
N SER A 34 -24.71 18.35 -9.18
CA SER A 34 -25.60 17.41 -8.49
C SER A 34 -26.43 16.60 -9.48
N TRP A 35 -26.92 17.23 -10.55
CA TRP A 35 -27.67 16.56 -11.61
C TRP A 35 -26.81 15.53 -12.35
N PHE A 36 -25.59 15.86 -12.74
CA PHE A 36 -24.67 14.89 -13.34
C PHE A 36 -24.35 13.74 -12.37
N LEU A 37 -24.11 14.06 -11.10
CA LEU A 37 -23.81 13.04 -10.10
C LEU A 37 -25.00 12.10 -9.86
N SER A 38 -26.25 12.58 -9.92
CA SER A 38 -27.44 11.76 -9.75
C SER A 38 -27.81 10.94 -10.99
N HIS A 39 -27.42 11.38 -12.19
CA HIS A 39 -27.73 10.71 -13.47
C HIS A 39 -26.54 9.99 -14.10
N LEU A 40 -25.39 9.90 -13.41
CA LEU A 40 -24.26 9.10 -13.88
C LEU A 40 -24.68 7.63 -14.08
N HIS A 41 -24.37 7.10 -15.25
CA HIS A 41 -24.48 5.69 -15.65
C HIS A 41 -23.29 5.33 -16.54
N ILE A 42 -22.76 4.12 -16.39
CA ILE A 42 -21.59 3.63 -17.14
C ILE A 42 -21.83 2.26 -17.79
N ASN A 43 -23.07 1.80 -17.77
CA ASN A 43 -23.53 0.63 -18.51
C ASN A 43 -25.04 0.79 -18.81
N ASP A 44 -25.50 0.19 -19.89
CA ASP A 44 -26.90 0.27 -20.32
C ASP A 44 -27.79 -0.60 -19.44
N ASN A 45 -28.67 0.02 -18.65
CA ASN A 45 -29.56 -0.74 -17.75
C ASN A 45 -30.65 -1.51 -18.51
N LEU A 46 -30.95 -1.16 -19.77
CA LEU A 46 -31.97 -1.86 -20.57
C LEU A 46 -31.51 -3.27 -20.96
N LEU A 47 -30.20 -3.46 -21.08
CA LEU A 47 -29.57 -4.73 -21.44
C LEU A 47 -29.12 -5.53 -20.22
N ALA A 48 -29.45 -5.10 -19.00
CA ALA A 48 -29.02 -5.76 -17.77
C ALA A 48 -29.74 -7.11 -17.59
N PRO A 49 -29.01 -8.24 -17.59
CA PRO A 49 -29.64 -9.54 -17.42
C PRO A 49 -30.37 -9.65 -16.09
N LYS A 50 -31.49 -10.37 -16.07
CA LYS A 50 -32.26 -10.62 -14.85
C LYS A 50 -31.54 -11.65 -13.98
N ARG A 51 -31.84 -11.67 -12.67
CA ARG A 51 -31.18 -12.57 -11.70
C ARG A 51 -31.23 -14.06 -12.05
N ASN A 52 -32.25 -14.46 -12.81
CA ASN A 52 -32.52 -15.87 -13.12
C ASN A 52 -31.92 -16.26 -14.47
N GLU A 53 -31.30 -15.32 -15.18
CA GLU A 53 -30.68 -15.57 -16.48
C GLU A 53 -29.23 -16.03 -16.31
N PRO A 54 -28.72 -16.91 -17.18
CA PRO A 54 -27.39 -17.49 -17.06
C PRO A 54 -26.27 -16.44 -17.08
N ASN A 55 -26.50 -15.31 -17.75
CA ASN A 55 -25.53 -14.22 -17.88
C ASN A 55 -25.67 -13.15 -16.78
N PHE A 56 -26.34 -13.45 -15.67
CA PHE A 56 -26.50 -12.50 -14.58
C PHE A 56 -25.18 -12.13 -13.91
N ASP A 57 -24.81 -10.85 -14.04
CA ASP A 57 -23.64 -10.29 -13.38
C ASP A 57 -24.05 -9.32 -12.24
N LYS A 58 -23.69 -9.67 -11.01
CA LYS A 58 -23.91 -8.79 -9.83
C LYS A 58 -23.18 -7.45 -9.95
N LEU A 59 -22.14 -7.37 -10.78
CA LEU A 59 -21.35 -6.17 -11.04
C LEU A 59 -21.70 -5.48 -12.36
N TYR A 60 -22.76 -5.91 -13.06
CA TYR A 60 -23.11 -5.45 -14.41
C TYR A 60 -23.00 -3.93 -14.58
N LYS A 61 -23.53 -3.15 -13.63
CA LYS A 61 -23.51 -1.66 -13.69
C LYS A 61 -22.13 -1.02 -13.72
N VAL A 62 -21.07 -1.72 -13.29
CA VAL A 62 -19.68 -1.24 -13.30
C VAL A 62 -18.77 -2.10 -14.16
N ARG A 63 -19.30 -3.19 -14.76
CA ARG A 63 -18.51 -4.16 -15.51
C ARG A 63 -17.65 -3.54 -16.62
N PRO A 64 -18.17 -2.63 -17.48
CA PRO A 64 -17.35 -2.02 -18.52
C PRO A 64 -16.13 -1.28 -17.98
N LEU A 65 -16.29 -0.57 -16.84
CA LEU A 65 -15.17 0.08 -16.18
C LEU A 65 -14.17 -0.94 -15.64
N LEU A 66 -14.62 -1.96 -14.91
CA LEU A 66 -13.73 -2.95 -14.31
C LEU A 66 -12.90 -3.68 -15.37
N ASP A 67 -13.53 -4.06 -16.49
CA ASP A 67 -12.89 -4.77 -17.59
C ASP A 67 -11.89 -3.87 -18.32
N SER A 68 -12.24 -2.59 -18.52
CA SER A 68 -11.32 -1.60 -19.08
C SER A 68 -10.09 -1.44 -18.19
N LEU A 69 -10.28 -1.24 -16.89
CA LEU A 69 -9.17 -1.05 -15.94
C LEU A 69 -8.26 -2.26 -15.84
N SER A 70 -8.84 -3.46 -15.80
CA SER A 70 -8.07 -4.71 -15.74
C SER A 70 -7.13 -4.86 -16.94
N LYS A 71 -7.54 -4.38 -18.12
CA LYS A 71 -6.70 -4.34 -19.32
C LYS A 71 -5.67 -3.21 -19.26
N THR A 72 -6.11 -1.98 -18.95
CA THR A 72 -5.26 -0.79 -18.92
C THR A 72 -4.12 -0.93 -17.90
N PHE A 73 -4.37 -1.52 -16.73
CA PHE A 73 -3.34 -1.69 -15.69
C PHE A 73 -2.19 -2.60 -16.13
N LEU A 74 -2.48 -3.56 -17.01
CA LEU A 74 -1.47 -4.45 -17.57
C LEU A 74 -0.70 -3.80 -18.73
N GLN A 75 -1.38 -3.00 -19.56
CA GLN A 75 -0.78 -2.42 -20.77
C GLN A 75 0.15 -1.24 -20.46
N HIS A 76 -0.15 -0.44 -19.44
CA HIS A 76 0.53 0.84 -19.20
C HIS A 76 1.52 0.82 -18.04
N PHE A 77 1.75 -0.33 -17.42
CA PHE A 77 2.71 -0.46 -16.34
C PHE A 77 3.39 -1.83 -16.36
N ASN A 78 4.72 -1.81 -16.42
CA ASN A 78 5.51 -3.02 -16.21
C ASN A 78 5.80 -3.15 -14.71
N PRO A 79 5.16 -4.09 -14.00
CA PRO A 79 5.29 -4.19 -12.56
C PRO A 79 6.66 -4.68 -12.15
N ASN A 80 7.10 -4.27 -10.96
CA ASN A 80 8.34 -4.75 -10.38
C ASN A 80 8.30 -6.27 -10.12
N GLU A 81 9.49 -6.86 -9.97
CA GLU A 81 9.67 -8.28 -9.67
C GLU A 81 8.85 -8.72 -8.44
N HIS A 82 8.90 -7.94 -7.37
CA HIS A 82 8.26 -8.22 -6.08
C HIS A 82 6.85 -7.66 -6.01
N GLN A 83 5.89 -8.52 -5.72
CA GLN A 83 4.47 -8.16 -5.67
C GLN A 83 3.74 -8.92 -4.56
N LEU A 84 2.59 -8.42 -4.15
CA LEU A 84 1.79 -8.95 -3.05
C LEU A 84 0.35 -9.17 -3.50
N VAL A 85 -0.23 -10.30 -3.10
CA VAL A 85 -1.68 -10.52 -3.16
C VAL A 85 -2.26 -10.37 -1.75
N ASP A 86 -3.23 -9.47 -1.61
CA ASP A 86 -4.02 -9.31 -0.39
C ASP A 86 -5.41 -8.73 -0.74
N GLU A 87 -6.24 -8.55 0.28
CA GLU A 87 -7.55 -7.92 0.21
C GLU A 87 -7.52 -6.42 0.56
N SER A 88 -8.33 -5.65 -0.18
CA SER A 88 -8.73 -4.29 0.15
C SER A 88 -10.24 -4.20 0.39
N MET A 89 -10.65 -3.14 1.08
CA MET A 89 -12.04 -2.89 1.46
C MET A 89 -12.55 -1.55 0.92
N ILE A 90 -13.69 -1.59 0.21
CA ILE A 90 -14.42 -0.42 -0.26
C ILE A 90 -15.53 -0.08 0.74
N LEU A 91 -15.37 0.99 1.50
CA LEU A 91 -16.35 1.40 2.51
C LEU A 91 -17.76 1.57 1.90
N PHE A 92 -18.72 0.79 2.37
CA PHE A 92 -20.14 0.96 2.02
C PHE A 92 -21.05 0.47 3.14
N LYS A 93 -21.98 1.34 3.56
CA LYS A 93 -22.95 1.05 4.63
C LYS A 93 -24.39 0.84 4.13
N GLY A 94 -24.69 1.15 2.86
CA GLY A 94 -26.03 1.01 2.28
C GLY A 94 -26.47 -0.45 2.07
N ARG A 95 -27.64 -0.67 1.49
CA ARG A 95 -28.15 -2.02 1.19
C ARG A 95 -27.44 -2.59 -0.05
N SER A 96 -26.78 -3.72 0.09
CA SER A 96 -26.21 -4.51 -1.00
C SER A 96 -25.89 -5.91 -0.50
N THR A 97 -26.13 -6.93 -1.33
CA THR A 97 -25.82 -8.34 -1.07
C THR A 97 -24.32 -8.64 -1.14
N LEU A 98 -23.53 -7.76 -1.77
CA LEU A 98 -22.08 -7.94 -1.95
C LEU A 98 -21.25 -7.50 -0.74
N LYS A 99 -21.88 -6.89 0.27
CA LYS A 99 -21.16 -6.38 1.44
C LYS A 99 -20.57 -7.52 2.27
N GLN A 100 -19.32 -7.33 2.68
CA GLN A 100 -18.59 -8.18 3.60
C GLN A 100 -18.32 -7.43 4.91
N TYR A 101 -18.15 -8.21 5.98
CA TYR A 101 -17.69 -7.73 7.28
C TYR A 101 -16.30 -8.29 7.58
N MET A 102 -15.31 -7.40 7.69
CA MET A 102 -13.90 -7.73 7.94
C MET A 102 -13.46 -7.02 9.23
N PRO A 103 -13.60 -7.64 10.41
CA PRO A 103 -13.41 -6.96 11.69
C PRO A 103 -12.00 -6.42 11.92
N MET A 104 -10.98 -7.06 11.34
CA MET A 104 -9.57 -6.71 11.49
C MET A 104 -9.07 -5.64 10.52
N LYS A 105 -9.85 -5.28 9.48
CA LYS A 105 -9.48 -4.22 8.54
C LYS A 105 -10.01 -2.85 9.03
N PRO A 106 -9.31 -1.73 8.75
CA PRO A 106 -9.77 -0.39 9.15
C PRO A 106 -11.19 -0.08 8.66
N VAL A 107 -11.48 -0.46 7.41
CA VAL A 107 -12.83 -0.44 6.84
C VAL A 107 -13.51 -1.78 7.11
N LYS A 108 -14.28 -1.84 8.20
CA LYS A 108 -14.90 -3.10 8.65
C LYS A 108 -16.06 -3.58 7.79
N ARG A 109 -16.84 -2.67 7.17
CA ARG A 109 -18.05 -3.00 6.38
C ARG A 109 -17.98 -2.36 5.00
N GLY A 110 -18.08 -3.19 3.96
CA GLY A 110 -17.89 -2.70 2.60
C GLY A 110 -17.82 -3.82 1.57
N TYR A 111 -17.37 -3.50 0.36
CA TYR A 111 -17.06 -4.51 -0.65
C TYR A 111 -15.62 -4.98 -0.47
N LYS A 112 -15.43 -6.30 -0.55
CA LYS A 112 -14.10 -6.90 -0.54
C LYS A 112 -13.57 -6.97 -1.97
N VAL A 113 -12.30 -6.61 -2.15
CA VAL A 113 -11.61 -6.67 -3.43
C VAL A 113 -10.28 -7.39 -3.20
N TRP A 114 -10.01 -8.41 -4.00
CA TRP A 114 -8.70 -9.05 -4.05
C TRP A 114 -7.80 -8.23 -4.97
N ILE A 115 -6.58 -7.94 -4.54
CA ILE A 115 -5.66 -7.05 -5.24
C ILE A 115 -4.29 -7.72 -5.32
N ARG A 116 -3.68 -7.70 -6.50
CA ARG A 116 -2.23 -7.87 -6.71
C ARG A 116 -1.61 -6.50 -6.88
N ALA A 117 -0.69 -6.12 -6.01
CA ALA A 117 0.02 -4.84 -6.06
C ALA A 117 1.55 -5.02 -6.03
N ASP A 118 2.27 -4.10 -6.66
CA ASP A 118 3.74 -4.12 -6.66
C ASP A 118 4.36 -3.30 -5.51
N GLN A 119 5.69 -3.32 -5.39
CA GLN A 119 6.41 -2.58 -4.35
C GLN A 119 6.17 -1.06 -4.32
N THR A 120 5.74 -0.46 -5.43
CA THR A 120 5.42 0.98 -5.48
C THR A 120 4.04 1.27 -4.90
N GLY A 121 3.22 0.25 -4.69
CA GLY A 121 1.80 0.37 -4.35
C GLY A 121 0.92 0.48 -5.60
N TYR A 122 1.44 0.15 -6.78
CA TYR A 122 0.65 0.12 -8.01
C TYR A 122 -0.22 -1.13 -8.04
N VAL A 123 -1.52 -0.97 -8.28
CA VAL A 123 -2.46 -2.09 -8.43
C VAL A 123 -2.29 -2.69 -9.82
N CYS A 124 -1.77 -3.91 -9.88
CA CYS A 124 -1.48 -4.61 -11.12
C CYS A 124 -2.69 -5.40 -11.63
N GLN A 125 -3.43 -6.04 -10.71
CA GLN A 125 -4.63 -6.80 -11.05
C GLN A 125 -5.58 -6.83 -9.85
N PHE A 126 -6.88 -7.01 -10.10
CA PHE A 126 -7.87 -7.08 -9.03
C PHE A 126 -9.08 -7.96 -9.38
N GLU A 127 -9.79 -8.44 -8.36
CA GLU A 127 -11.06 -9.15 -8.50
C GLU A 127 -12.02 -8.71 -7.39
N VAL A 128 -13.18 -8.13 -7.75
CA VAL A 128 -14.20 -7.73 -6.77
C VAL A 128 -14.96 -8.97 -6.30
N TYR A 129 -15.01 -9.21 -4.99
CA TYR A 129 -15.70 -10.37 -4.44
C TYR A 129 -17.22 -10.23 -4.53
N THR A 130 -17.87 -11.18 -5.20
CA THR A 130 -19.32 -11.17 -5.48
C THR A 130 -20.15 -12.10 -4.60
N GLY A 131 -19.54 -12.63 -3.53
CA GLY A 131 -20.14 -13.62 -2.64
C GLY A 131 -19.74 -15.05 -3.01
N LYS A 132 -20.36 -16.02 -2.35
CA LYS A 132 -20.17 -17.45 -2.66
C LYS A 132 -20.88 -17.81 -3.97
N THR A 133 -20.26 -18.66 -4.78
CA THR A 133 -20.89 -19.42 -5.87
C THR A 133 -21.51 -20.70 -5.31
N ASP A 134 -22.46 -21.30 -6.04
CA ASP A 134 -23.22 -22.49 -5.58
C ASP A 134 -22.36 -23.76 -5.49
N SER A 135 -21.22 -23.80 -6.19
CA SER A 135 -20.19 -24.82 -5.99
C SER A 135 -19.34 -24.49 -4.77
N THR A 136 -19.19 -25.42 -3.83
CA THR A 136 -18.22 -25.36 -2.74
C THR A 136 -16.80 -25.27 -3.32
N GLU A 137 -16.31 -24.06 -3.58
CA GLU A 137 -14.92 -23.82 -3.97
C GLU A 137 -14.01 -24.23 -2.81
N THR A 138 -13.57 -25.50 -2.81
CA THR A 138 -12.66 -26.10 -1.83
C THR A 138 -11.29 -25.41 -1.79
N SER A 139 -11.01 -24.48 -2.70
CA SER A 139 -9.72 -23.80 -2.85
C SER A 139 -9.83 -22.32 -3.30
N LEU A 140 -10.81 -21.56 -2.80
CA LEU A 140 -11.00 -20.12 -3.14
C LEU A 140 -9.69 -19.31 -3.15
N GLY A 141 -8.85 -19.45 -2.12
CA GLY A 141 -7.57 -18.75 -2.04
C GLY A 141 -6.61 -19.09 -3.19
N LYS A 142 -6.49 -20.38 -3.54
CA LYS A 142 -5.70 -20.86 -4.69
C LYS A 142 -6.22 -20.27 -5.99
N ARG A 143 -7.54 -20.36 -6.24
CA ARG A 143 -8.20 -19.81 -7.43
C ARG A 143 -7.89 -18.32 -7.62
N ILE A 144 -8.04 -17.53 -6.55
CA ILE A 144 -7.81 -16.09 -6.59
C ILE A 144 -6.36 -15.79 -6.96
N VAL A 145 -5.39 -16.40 -6.28
CA VAL A 145 -3.96 -16.15 -6.56
C VAL A 145 -3.62 -16.52 -7.99
N LEU A 146 -4.06 -17.69 -8.47
CA LEU A 146 -3.81 -18.11 -9.85
C LEU A 146 -4.43 -17.11 -10.84
N ASN A 147 -5.70 -16.75 -10.67
CA ASN A 147 -6.36 -15.76 -11.53
C ASN A 147 -5.63 -14.41 -11.58
N LEU A 148 -5.21 -13.89 -10.43
CA LEU A 148 -4.52 -12.61 -10.34
C LEU A 148 -3.09 -12.64 -10.91
N THR A 149 -2.50 -13.84 -11.05
CA THR A 149 -1.11 -14.02 -11.49
C THR A 149 -0.97 -14.56 -12.92
N LYS A 150 -2.06 -14.91 -13.62
CA LYS A 150 -2.03 -15.43 -15.01
C LYS A 150 -1.15 -14.61 -15.95
N ASN A 151 -1.21 -13.28 -15.86
CA ASN A 151 -0.49 -12.38 -16.76
C ASN A 151 1.01 -12.23 -16.45
N ILE A 152 1.53 -12.92 -15.43
CA ILE A 152 2.95 -12.91 -15.05
C ILE A 152 3.58 -14.32 -15.07
N TYR A 153 2.89 -15.30 -15.63
CA TYR A 153 3.43 -16.64 -15.83
C TYR A 153 4.61 -16.60 -16.81
N GLY A 154 5.66 -17.39 -16.52
CA GLY A 154 6.87 -17.39 -17.35
C GLY A 154 7.90 -16.29 -17.02
N HIS A 155 7.54 -15.32 -16.19
CA HIS A 155 8.39 -14.14 -15.91
C HIS A 155 9.17 -14.22 -14.59
N PHE A 156 8.97 -15.28 -13.79
CA PHE A 156 9.69 -15.51 -12.52
C PHE A 156 9.54 -14.36 -11.51
N HIS A 157 8.44 -13.62 -11.56
CA HIS A 157 8.06 -12.67 -10.51
C HIS A 157 7.94 -13.37 -9.15
N LYS A 158 8.19 -12.62 -8.08
CA LYS A 158 8.12 -13.07 -6.69
C LYS A 158 6.85 -12.53 -6.03
N ILE A 159 5.93 -13.44 -5.73
CA ILE A 159 4.63 -13.14 -5.15
C ILE A 159 4.60 -13.50 -3.67
N PHE A 160 4.16 -12.55 -2.86
CA PHE A 160 3.93 -12.75 -1.44
C PHE A 160 2.43 -12.75 -1.17
N PHE A 161 2.00 -13.48 -0.14
CA PHE A 161 0.62 -13.47 0.32
C PHE A 161 0.48 -14.03 1.73
N ASP A 162 -0.64 -13.74 2.38
CA ASP A 162 -0.91 -14.18 3.74
C ASP A 162 -1.33 -15.66 3.84
N ASN A 163 -1.57 -16.11 5.07
CA ASN A 163 -1.95 -17.49 5.35
C ASN A 163 -3.36 -17.90 4.88
N PHE A 164 -4.21 -16.96 4.47
CA PHE A 164 -5.51 -17.27 3.88
C PHE A 164 -5.31 -17.94 2.53
N PHE A 165 -4.36 -17.45 1.73
CA PHE A 165 -4.06 -17.97 0.39
C PHE A 165 -3.12 -19.18 0.41
N THR A 166 -2.14 -19.21 1.31
CA THR A 166 -1.05 -20.19 1.28
C THR A 166 -1.51 -21.65 1.43
N SER A 167 -1.16 -22.48 0.44
CA SER A 167 -1.23 -23.94 0.47
C SER A 167 -0.06 -24.55 -0.31
N PHE A 168 0.25 -25.82 -0.03
CA PHE A 168 1.29 -26.56 -0.75
C PHE A 168 0.97 -26.66 -2.24
N ASP A 169 -0.25 -27.09 -2.59
CA ASP A 169 -0.71 -27.26 -3.98
C ASP A 169 -0.74 -25.93 -4.77
N LEU A 170 -0.80 -24.77 -4.10
CA LEU A 170 -0.68 -23.47 -4.74
C LEU A 170 0.79 -23.16 -5.08
N MET A 171 1.71 -23.49 -4.17
CA MET A 171 3.14 -23.25 -4.37
C MET A 171 3.71 -24.07 -5.53
N GLU A 172 3.29 -25.33 -5.65
CA GLU A 172 3.67 -26.21 -6.76
C GLU A 172 3.16 -25.68 -8.10
N GLU A 173 1.88 -25.31 -8.18
CA GLU A 173 1.29 -24.81 -9.42
C GLU A 173 1.88 -23.46 -9.84
N LEU A 174 2.19 -22.57 -8.89
CA LEU A 174 2.91 -21.34 -9.21
C LEU A 174 4.32 -21.63 -9.72
N LEU A 175 5.03 -22.62 -9.15
CA LEU A 175 6.35 -22.99 -9.62
C LEU A 175 6.31 -23.55 -11.05
N GLN A 176 5.34 -24.43 -11.35
CA GLN A 176 5.10 -24.96 -12.70
C GLN A 176 4.82 -23.83 -13.70
N ASN A 177 4.09 -22.80 -13.27
CA ASN A 177 3.82 -21.59 -14.06
C ASN A 177 4.99 -20.58 -14.07
N LYS A 178 6.16 -20.96 -13.55
CA LYS A 178 7.37 -20.10 -13.48
C LYS A 178 7.09 -18.79 -12.73
N VAL A 179 6.39 -18.88 -11.61
CA VAL A 179 6.13 -17.79 -10.65
C VAL A 179 6.67 -18.21 -9.29
N TYR A 180 7.55 -17.38 -8.74
CA TYR A 180 8.08 -17.58 -7.40
C TYR A 180 7.10 -17.06 -6.36
N ALA A 181 6.97 -17.78 -5.24
CA ALA A 181 6.01 -17.46 -4.20
C ALA A 181 6.54 -17.76 -2.80
N CYS A 182 6.12 -16.94 -1.84
CA CYS A 182 6.42 -17.10 -0.41
C CYS A 182 5.23 -16.61 0.43
N GLY A 183 4.78 -17.44 1.36
CA GLY A 183 3.63 -17.11 2.21
C GLY A 183 3.73 -17.77 3.57
N THR A 184 3.13 -17.13 4.58
CA THR A 184 2.94 -17.79 5.88
C THR A 184 1.90 -18.89 5.75
N VAL A 185 2.07 -20.01 6.46
CA VAL A 185 1.15 -21.14 6.44
C VAL A 185 0.68 -21.48 7.86
N ARG A 186 -0.59 -21.88 7.98
CA ARG A 186 -1.13 -22.37 9.26
C ARG A 186 -0.72 -23.82 9.46
N ALA A 187 -0.38 -24.19 10.69
CA ALA A 187 0.08 -25.54 11.03
C ALA A 187 -0.94 -26.65 10.71
N ASN A 188 -2.23 -26.32 10.62
CA ASN A 188 -3.30 -27.27 10.30
C ASN A 188 -3.56 -27.44 8.79
N ARG A 189 -2.76 -26.83 7.91
CA ARG A 189 -2.87 -27.05 6.46
C ARG A 189 -2.40 -28.47 6.10
N LYS A 190 -2.99 -29.03 5.05
CA LYS A 190 -2.61 -30.33 4.50
C LYS A 190 -1.20 -30.28 3.90
N ASN A 191 -0.58 -31.44 3.75
CA ASN A 191 0.71 -31.62 3.07
C ASN A 191 1.88 -30.88 3.74
N LEU A 192 1.77 -30.60 5.04
CA LEU A 192 2.90 -30.14 5.86
C LEU A 192 3.62 -31.34 6.50
N PRO A 193 4.92 -31.24 6.81
CA PRO A 193 5.66 -32.32 7.47
C PRO A 193 5.01 -32.72 8.80
N LYS A 194 4.89 -34.02 9.07
CA LYS A 194 4.29 -34.53 10.32
C LYS A 194 5.29 -34.55 11.48
N ASN A 195 6.55 -34.91 11.21
CA ASN A 195 7.58 -35.12 12.23
C ASN A 195 8.34 -33.83 12.58
N GLN A 196 7.64 -32.74 12.85
CA GLN A 196 8.26 -31.43 13.13
C GLN A 196 8.89 -31.40 14.53
N ILE A 197 9.95 -30.61 14.71
CA ILE A 197 10.48 -30.30 16.05
C ILE A 197 9.38 -29.61 16.86
N LEU A 198 9.11 -30.09 18.07
CA LEU A 198 8.08 -29.49 18.93
C LEU A 198 8.47 -28.08 19.34
N ASP A 199 7.50 -27.17 19.39
CA ASP A 199 7.71 -25.75 19.72
C ASP A 199 8.39 -25.52 21.08
N LYS A 200 8.18 -26.43 22.04
CA LYS A 200 8.81 -26.40 23.37
C LYS A 200 10.30 -26.76 23.35
N ASN A 201 10.74 -27.44 22.29
CA ASN A 201 12.13 -27.86 22.10
C ASN A 201 12.90 -26.90 21.20
N MET A 202 12.26 -25.84 20.68
CA MET A 202 12.92 -24.82 19.85
C MET A 202 13.23 -23.58 20.67
N GLN A 203 14.46 -23.10 20.58
CA GLN A 203 14.88 -21.82 21.12
C GLN A 203 14.55 -20.66 20.16
N LYS A 204 14.51 -19.44 20.70
CA LYS A 204 14.25 -18.25 19.89
C LYS A 204 15.37 -18.03 18.87
N GLY A 205 15.01 -17.93 17.60
CA GLY A 205 15.94 -17.79 16.48
C GLY A 205 16.23 -19.10 15.75
N GLU A 206 15.88 -20.26 16.34
CA GLU A 206 16.02 -21.54 15.67
C GLU A 206 14.99 -21.72 14.56
N SER A 207 15.38 -22.48 13.55
CA SER A 207 14.54 -22.85 12.43
C SER A 207 14.72 -24.30 12.03
N GLU A 208 13.65 -24.90 11.52
CA GLU A 208 13.64 -26.21 10.88
C GLU A 208 13.17 -26.02 9.42
N GLY A 209 13.80 -26.73 8.50
CA GLY A 209 13.55 -26.63 7.07
C GLY A 209 13.38 -28.01 6.43
N ARG A 210 12.47 -28.12 5.45
CA ARG A 210 12.36 -29.30 4.58
C ARG A 210 12.01 -28.88 3.18
N VAL A 211 12.51 -29.60 2.19
CA VAL A 211 12.22 -29.36 0.76
C VAL A 211 11.49 -30.58 0.21
N SER A 212 10.38 -30.38 -0.49
CA SER A 212 9.68 -31.44 -1.21
C SER A 212 10.47 -31.88 -2.44
N SER A 213 10.14 -33.06 -3.00
CA SER A 213 10.68 -33.51 -4.29
C SER A 213 10.34 -32.56 -5.45
N THR A 214 9.29 -31.75 -5.30
CA THR A 214 8.86 -30.75 -6.27
C THR A 214 9.49 -29.37 -6.07
N GLY A 215 10.41 -29.21 -5.11
CA GLY A 215 11.14 -27.95 -4.87
C GLY A 215 10.40 -26.95 -3.99
N VAL A 216 9.31 -27.34 -3.32
CA VAL A 216 8.62 -26.50 -2.34
C VAL A 216 9.24 -26.68 -0.96
N SER A 217 9.77 -25.59 -0.44
CA SER A 217 10.35 -25.46 0.89
C SER A 217 9.29 -25.16 1.93
N TRP A 218 9.23 -25.99 2.96
CA TRP A 218 8.59 -25.70 4.23
C TRP A 218 9.63 -25.21 5.23
N ILE A 219 9.35 -24.09 5.88
CA ILE A 219 10.27 -23.44 6.82
C ILE A 219 9.50 -23.12 8.10
N LYS A 220 9.97 -23.63 9.23
CA LYS A 220 9.45 -23.34 10.57
C LYS A 220 10.48 -22.51 11.31
N TRP A 221 10.08 -21.38 11.87
CA TRP A 221 10.98 -20.50 12.62
C TRP A 221 10.36 -20.08 13.94
N ARG A 222 11.18 -20.10 15.00
CA ARG A 222 10.76 -19.78 16.37
C ARG A 222 11.14 -18.35 16.72
N ASP A 223 10.16 -17.45 16.74
CA ASP A 223 10.27 -16.14 17.38
C ASP A 223 9.67 -16.22 18.80
N ASN A 224 8.99 -15.17 19.27
CA ASN A 224 8.11 -15.25 20.45
C ASN A 224 7.00 -16.30 20.26
N ARG A 225 6.57 -16.52 19.02
CA ARG A 225 5.69 -17.62 18.59
C ARG A 225 6.30 -18.26 17.37
N THR A 226 5.92 -19.51 17.15
CA THR A 226 6.37 -20.25 15.97
C THR A 226 5.58 -19.81 14.75
N ILE A 227 6.29 -19.56 13.66
CA ILE A 227 5.72 -19.16 12.38
C ILE A 227 6.20 -20.17 11.35
N GLN A 228 5.30 -20.62 10.49
CA GLN A 228 5.61 -21.52 9.39
C GLN A 228 5.42 -20.78 8.07
N PHE A 229 6.26 -21.11 7.10
CA PHE A 229 6.24 -20.58 5.74
C PHE A 229 6.23 -21.73 4.75
N LEU A 230 5.61 -21.48 3.62
CA LEU A 230 5.87 -22.22 2.40
C LEU A 230 6.51 -21.26 1.39
N SER A 231 7.49 -21.75 0.65
CA SER A 231 8.04 -21.05 -0.50
C SER A 231 8.51 -22.02 -1.56
N ASN A 232 8.41 -21.65 -2.83
CA ASN A 232 8.90 -22.47 -3.95
C ASN A 232 10.27 -22.02 -4.50
N TYR A 233 10.98 -21.15 -3.79
CA TYR A 233 12.28 -20.63 -4.25
C TYR A 233 13.31 -20.34 -3.14
N HIS A 234 12.92 -20.32 -1.87
CA HIS A 234 13.87 -20.15 -0.77
C HIS A 234 14.51 -21.48 -0.38
N ASN A 235 15.82 -21.49 -0.19
CA ASN A 235 16.51 -22.57 0.50
C ASN A 235 16.30 -22.42 2.03
N PRO A 236 15.75 -23.42 2.73
CA PRO A 236 15.57 -23.37 4.18
C PRO A 236 16.87 -23.19 4.98
N ASP A 237 18.00 -23.64 4.44
CA ASP A 237 19.31 -23.58 5.13
C ASP A 237 19.96 -22.20 5.03
N HIS A 238 19.40 -21.30 4.21
CA HIS A 238 19.89 -19.93 4.10
C HIS A 238 19.41 -19.11 5.30
N ILE A 239 20.26 -19.05 6.33
CA ILE A 239 20.04 -18.26 7.55
C ILE A 239 20.65 -16.86 7.40
N THR A 240 19.88 -15.86 7.81
CA THR A 240 20.26 -14.46 7.93
C THR A 240 19.93 -13.97 9.34
N THR A 241 19.97 -12.65 9.55
CA THR A 241 19.61 -12.03 10.82
C THR A 241 18.48 -11.01 10.66
N CYS A 242 17.67 -10.86 11.71
CA CYS A 242 16.65 -9.83 11.80
C CYS A 242 16.72 -9.09 13.14
N ASN A 243 16.37 -7.80 13.10
CA ASN A 243 16.30 -6.95 14.28
C ASN A 243 14.94 -7.11 14.96
N ARG A 244 14.95 -7.45 16.25
CA ARG A 244 13.77 -7.50 17.11
C ARG A 244 13.88 -6.49 18.24
N LYS A 245 12.78 -5.83 18.57
CA LYS A 245 12.70 -4.94 19.73
C LYS A 245 12.38 -5.78 20.96
N ALA A 246 13.22 -5.71 21.97
CA ALA A 246 12.99 -6.33 23.27
C ALA A 246 11.97 -5.54 24.09
N LYS A 247 11.52 -6.12 25.21
CA LYS A 247 10.51 -5.50 26.09
C LYS A 247 10.99 -4.18 26.70
N ASP A 248 12.29 -4.06 26.96
CA ASP A 248 12.97 -2.86 27.44
C ASP A 248 13.20 -1.80 26.34
N GLY A 249 12.86 -2.13 25.08
CA GLY A 249 13.04 -1.27 23.93
C GLY A 249 14.39 -1.38 23.22
N SER A 250 15.32 -2.20 23.72
CA SER A 250 16.59 -2.49 23.06
C SER A 250 16.38 -3.27 21.75
N LYS A 251 17.35 -3.21 20.84
CA LYS A 251 17.33 -3.99 19.59
C LYS A 251 18.22 -5.22 19.75
N ILE A 252 17.62 -6.39 19.63
CA ILE A 252 18.30 -7.69 19.64
C ILE A 252 18.37 -8.20 18.22
N VAL A 253 19.55 -8.68 17.82
CA VAL A 253 19.76 -9.36 16.54
C VAL A 253 19.53 -10.85 16.76
N ILE A 254 18.68 -11.48 15.94
CA ILE A 254 18.32 -12.89 16.06
C ILE A 254 18.45 -13.54 14.69
N ASN A 255 18.94 -14.78 14.66
CA ASN A 255 18.98 -15.59 13.45
C ASN A 255 17.56 -15.86 12.93
N CYS A 256 17.40 -15.79 11.63
CA CYS A 256 16.16 -16.16 10.96
C CYS A 256 16.42 -16.64 9.53
N PRO A 257 15.56 -17.51 8.97
CA PRO A 257 15.64 -17.87 7.56
C PRO A 257 15.48 -16.65 6.65
N GLN A 258 16.16 -16.64 5.50
CA GLN A 258 16.05 -15.59 4.49
C GLN A 258 14.59 -15.32 4.08
N ALA A 259 13.78 -16.38 3.99
CA ALA A 259 12.34 -16.29 3.71
C ALA A 259 11.58 -15.36 4.69
N VAL A 260 11.98 -15.32 5.96
CA VAL A 260 11.36 -14.44 6.97
C VAL A 260 11.68 -12.97 6.67
N LYS A 261 12.92 -12.69 6.27
CA LYS A 261 13.37 -11.33 5.95
C LYS A 261 12.66 -10.82 4.69
N ASP A 262 12.66 -11.64 3.64
CA ASP A 262 12.04 -11.28 2.36
C ASP A 262 10.53 -11.13 2.50
N TYR A 263 9.85 -12.07 3.18
CA TYR A 263 8.43 -11.94 3.47
C TYR A 263 8.12 -10.62 4.17
N ASN A 264 8.79 -10.31 5.29
CA ASN A 264 8.52 -9.08 6.03
C ASN A 264 8.83 -7.81 5.24
N GLN A 265 9.83 -7.83 4.35
CA GLN A 265 10.19 -6.71 3.49
C GLN A 265 9.14 -6.44 2.41
N HIS A 266 8.51 -7.48 1.89
CA HIS A 266 7.59 -7.40 0.74
C HIS A 266 6.10 -7.43 1.13
N MET A 267 5.78 -7.69 2.40
CA MET A 267 4.43 -7.47 2.92
C MET A 267 4.05 -5.98 2.97
N GLY A 268 2.76 -5.69 2.80
CA GLY A 268 2.19 -4.33 2.95
C GLY A 268 2.07 -3.51 1.65
N TYR A 269 2.32 -4.08 0.47
CA TYR A 269 2.16 -3.35 -0.80
C TYR A 269 0.71 -2.97 -1.11
N VAL A 270 -0.24 -3.84 -0.77
CA VAL A 270 -1.68 -3.53 -0.87
C VAL A 270 -2.07 -2.44 0.13
N ASP A 271 -1.56 -2.50 1.36
CA ASP A 271 -1.77 -1.44 2.36
C ASP A 271 -1.18 -0.10 1.89
N LYS A 272 -0.02 -0.13 1.23
CA LYS A 272 0.59 1.06 0.61
C LYS A 272 -0.31 1.61 -0.50
N ALA A 273 -0.86 0.77 -1.37
CA ALA A 273 -1.83 1.19 -2.39
C ALA A 273 -3.06 1.87 -1.75
N ASP A 274 -3.59 1.27 -0.68
CA ASP A 274 -4.73 1.81 0.06
C ASP A 274 -4.41 3.15 0.75
N MET A 275 -3.22 3.26 1.34
CA MET A 275 -2.72 4.51 1.92
C MET A 275 -2.61 5.60 0.86
N LEU A 276 -1.91 5.34 -0.25
CA LEU A 276 -1.71 6.32 -1.34
C LEU A 276 -3.04 6.80 -1.93
N LYS A 277 -3.97 5.87 -2.14
CA LYS A 277 -5.33 6.16 -2.56
C LYS A 277 -6.05 7.09 -1.57
N SER A 278 -5.94 6.80 -0.27
CA SER A 278 -6.64 7.55 0.80
C SER A 278 -6.23 9.02 0.88
N CYS A 279 -4.97 9.35 0.58
CA CYS A 279 -4.43 10.71 0.63
C CYS A 279 -5.27 11.70 -0.18
N TYR A 280 -5.74 11.30 -1.37
CA TYR A 280 -6.46 12.18 -2.29
C TYR A 280 -7.81 11.62 -2.72
N GLN A 281 -8.41 10.79 -1.87
CA GLN A 281 -9.67 10.10 -2.14
C GLN A 281 -10.81 11.08 -2.49
N ILE A 282 -11.45 10.91 -3.64
CA ILE A 282 -12.63 11.67 -4.07
C ILE A 282 -13.95 10.98 -3.70
N SER A 283 -13.89 9.74 -3.19
CA SER A 283 -15.05 8.95 -2.82
C SER A 283 -16.07 9.71 -1.96
N ARG A 284 -17.34 9.65 -2.37
CA ARG A 284 -18.46 10.35 -1.73
C ARG A 284 -19.46 9.38 -1.14
N LYS A 285 -20.16 9.78 -0.06
CA LYS A 285 -21.33 9.03 0.44
C LYS A 285 -22.32 8.86 -0.73
N SER A 286 -22.81 7.65 -0.95
CA SER A 286 -23.78 7.36 -2.00
C SER A 286 -24.75 6.29 -1.53
N ARG A 287 -26.01 6.42 -1.95
CA ARG A 287 -27.05 5.39 -1.78
C ARG A 287 -26.98 4.33 -2.89
N LYS A 288 -26.46 4.70 -4.06
CA LYS A 288 -26.25 3.78 -5.19
C LYS A 288 -25.06 2.89 -4.88
N TRP A 289 -25.31 1.59 -4.77
CA TRP A 289 -24.31 0.59 -4.36
C TRP A 289 -23.05 0.62 -5.23
N TRP A 290 -23.21 0.81 -6.54
CA TRP A 290 -22.15 0.74 -7.55
C TRP A 290 -21.29 2.01 -7.63
N HIS A 291 -21.81 3.18 -7.21
CA HIS A 291 -21.04 4.43 -7.18
C HIS A 291 -19.78 4.31 -6.31
N ARG A 292 -19.86 3.53 -5.22
CA ARG A 292 -18.72 3.37 -4.31
C ARG A 292 -17.61 2.54 -4.93
N ILE A 293 -17.96 1.58 -5.79
CA ILE A 293 -17.00 0.80 -6.56
C ILE A 293 -16.39 1.67 -7.66
N PHE A 294 -17.23 2.37 -8.43
CA PHE A 294 -16.81 3.34 -9.44
C PHE A 294 -15.76 4.32 -8.91
N PHE A 295 -16.11 5.10 -7.88
CA PHE A 295 -15.19 6.11 -7.33
C PHE A 295 -13.96 5.50 -6.66
N HIS A 296 -14.06 4.28 -6.11
CA HIS A 296 -12.89 3.60 -5.57
C HIS A 296 -11.86 3.33 -6.66
N PHE A 297 -12.28 2.83 -7.81
CA PHE A 297 -11.36 2.53 -8.90
C PHE A 297 -10.83 3.78 -9.59
N VAL A 298 -11.65 4.83 -9.75
CA VAL A 298 -11.15 6.16 -10.16
C VAL A 298 -10.07 6.67 -9.18
N ASP A 299 -10.27 6.44 -7.87
CA ASP A 299 -9.29 6.83 -6.85
C ASP A 299 -7.98 6.03 -6.92
N VAL A 300 -8.01 4.78 -7.43
CA VAL A 300 -6.86 3.89 -7.64
C VAL A 300 -6.04 4.33 -8.86
N GLU A 301 -6.68 4.77 -9.94
CA GLU A 301 -5.98 5.19 -11.18
C GLU A 301 -5.10 6.43 -11.00
N VAL A 302 -5.57 7.38 -10.19
CA VAL A 302 -4.87 8.65 -10.02
C VAL A 302 -3.55 8.38 -9.31
N LYS A 303 -2.45 8.34 -10.08
CA LYS A 303 -1.07 8.20 -9.58
C LYS A 303 -0.79 9.33 -8.61
N LYS A 304 -0.72 8.97 -7.33
CA LYS A 304 -0.49 9.90 -6.22
C LYS A 304 0.91 9.65 -5.69
N THR A 305 1.90 10.41 -6.15
CA THR A 305 3.07 10.65 -5.30
C THR A 305 2.59 11.52 -4.15
N PRO A 306 2.66 11.06 -2.89
CA PRO A 306 2.35 11.93 -1.77
C PRO A 306 3.31 13.12 -1.86
N PRO A 307 2.88 14.34 -1.46
CA PRO A 307 3.79 15.47 -1.46
C PRO A 307 4.95 15.07 -0.57
N LYS A 308 6.19 15.22 -1.05
CA LYS A 308 7.37 14.96 -0.20
C LYS A 308 7.14 15.73 1.11
N PRO A 309 7.19 15.07 2.28
CA PRO A 309 6.97 15.76 3.54
C PRO A 309 7.90 16.95 3.56
N ILE A 310 7.32 18.16 3.66
CA ILE A 310 8.11 19.37 3.77
C ILE A 310 8.92 19.19 5.06
N ASN A 311 10.23 19.12 4.92
CA ASN A 311 11.11 18.88 6.06
C ASN A 311 11.06 20.13 6.97
N MET A 312 10.12 20.13 7.93
CA MET A 312 9.90 21.21 8.89
C MET A 312 11.08 21.40 9.86
N PHE A 313 12.11 20.56 9.75
CA PHE A 313 13.31 20.60 10.59
C PHE A 313 14.15 21.88 10.39
N LYS A 314 13.92 22.61 9.30
CA LYS A 314 14.66 23.81 8.93
C LYS A 314 13.67 24.93 8.59
N SER A 315 13.84 26.11 9.20
CA SER A 315 13.05 27.29 8.90
C SER A 315 13.16 27.66 7.42
N LYS A 316 12.04 27.72 6.68
CA LYS A 316 12.09 28.18 5.29
C LYS A 316 12.44 29.66 5.27
N ILE A 317 13.57 30.00 4.65
CA ILE A 317 13.94 31.39 4.38
C ILE A 317 13.48 31.70 2.96
N PRO A 318 12.66 32.74 2.74
CA PRO A 318 12.30 33.20 1.40
C PRO A 318 13.55 33.43 0.56
N ILE A 319 13.53 32.96 -0.70
CA ILE A 319 14.68 33.06 -1.62
C ILE A 319 15.10 34.52 -1.81
N GLU A 320 14.12 35.43 -1.92
CA GLU A 320 14.33 36.88 -2.02
C GLU A 320 15.09 37.43 -0.80
N LYS A 321 14.79 36.93 0.40
CA LYS A 321 15.47 37.33 1.64
C LYS A 321 16.87 36.72 1.75
N ARG A 322 17.07 35.51 1.24
CA ARG A 322 18.37 34.81 1.29
C ARG A 322 19.38 35.37 0.29
N TYR A 323 18.91 35.83 -0.86
CA TYR A 323 19.73 36.40 -1.94
C TYR A 323 19.48 37.89 -2.13
N SER A 324 18.97 38.55 -1.10
CA SER A 324 18.81 40.00 -1.12
C SER A 324 20.17 40.66 -1.25
N ASN A 325 20.20 41.86 -1.86
CA ASN A 325 21.40 42.70 -1.84
C ASN A 325 21.70 43.28 -0.45
N ALA A 326 20.92 42.92 0.59
CA ALA A 326 21.25 43.28 1.96
C ALA A 326 22.55 42.60 2.38
N GLY A 327 23.41 43.34 3.10
CA GLY A 327 24.65 42.78 3.65
C GLY A 327 24.35 41.65 4.62
N HIS A 328 24.54 40.40 4.19
CA HIS A 328 24.42 39.22 5.03
C HIS A 328 25.63 39.14 5.97
N MET A 329 25.47 39.62 7.21
CA MET A 329 26.56 39.67 8.19
C MET A 329 26.46 38.55 9.23
N PRO A 330 27.59 37.96 9.63
CA PRO A 330 27.62 37.02 10.73
C PRO A 330 27.49 37.73 12.08
N SER A 331 26.64 37.20 12.96
CA SER A 331 26.49 37.64 14.34
C SER A 331 26.64 36.45 15.30
N ILE A 332 27.05 36.74 16.54
CA ILE A 332 27.14 35.74 17.60
C ILE A 332 25.75 35.51 18.19
N CYS A 333 25.39 34.25 18.39
CA CYS A 333 24.13 33.84 18.97
C CYS A 333 24.30 32.72 20.00
N THR A 334 23.21 32.37 20.68
CA THR A 334 23.15 31.14 21.47
C THR A 334 23.36 29.92 20.57
N SER A 335 23.79 28.79 21.15
CA SER A 335 24.11 27.57 20.37
C SER A 335 22.90 27.08 19.56
N ARG A 336 22.94 27.27 18.24
CA ARG A 336 21.90 26.91 17.27
C ARG A 336 22.36 25.78 16.36
N ARG A 337 21.42 25.04 15.76
CA ARG A 337 21.76 24.02 14.74
C ARG A 337 22.12 24.70 13.42
N CYS A 338 23.14 24.20 12.73
CA CYS A 338 23.55 24.74 11.44
C CYS A 338 22.50 24.44 10.36
N HIS A 339 21.93 25.48 9.77
CA HIS A 339 20.89 25.36 8.75
C HIS A 339 21.38 24.66 7.48
N HIS A 340 22.66 24.80 7.14
CA HIS A 340 23.22 24.18 5.94
C HIS A 340 23.54 22.69 6.16
N CYS A 341 24.40 22.35 7.13
CA CYS A 341 24.96 21.00 7.26
C CYS A 341 24.41 20.13 8.41
N SER A 342 23.53 20.67 9.27
CA SER A 342 22.89 19.86 10.32
C SER A 342 21.77 19.02 9.72
N THR A 343 21.72 17.75 10.11
CA THR A 343 20.69 16.77 9.72
C THR A 343 20.08 16.13 10.97
N LYS A 344 19.06 15.29 10.81
CA LYS A 344 18.42 14.59 11.94
C LYS A 344 19.36 13.53 12.51
N GLU A 345 20.08 12.82 11.64
CA GLU A 345 21.03 11.76 12.00
C GLU A 345 22.35 12.33 12.53
N ASN A 346 22.80 13.47 12.00
CA ASN A 346 24.06 14.12 12.40
C ASN A 346 23.83 15.60 12.76
N PRO A 347 23.44 15.89 14.03
CA PRO A 347 23.16 17.25 14.46
C PRO A 347 24.47 18.05 14.63
N ARG A 348 24.65 19.09 13.81
CA ARG A 348 25.75 20.05 13.94
C ARG A 348 25.25 21.36 14.55
N ARG A 349 25.99 21.90 15.52
CA ARG A 349 25.69 23.16 16.21
C ARG A 349 26.75 24.23 15.93
N THR A 350 26.35 25.49 16.07
CA THR A 350 27.18 26.67 15.85
C THR A 350 26.70 27.83 16.74
N ARG A 351 27.61 28.74 17.07
CA ARG A 351 27.31 30.01 17.77
C ARG A 351 27.27 31.21 16.82
N TRP A 352 27.28 30.94 15.52
CA TRP A 352 27.22 31.95 14.48
C TRP A 352 25.89 31.88 13.76
N GLU A 353 25.27 33.03 13.50
CA GLU A 353 24.09 33.15 12.68
C GLU A 353 24.22 34.28 11.66
N CYS A 354 23.35 34.28 10.66
CA CYS A 354 23.19 35.44 9.79
C CYS A 354 22.14 36.37 10.37
N SER A 355 22.50 37.63 10.61
CA SER A 355 21.60 38.66 11.16
C SER A 355 20.37 38.89 10.27
N SER A 356 20.56 38.90 8.95
CA SER A 356 19.48 39.10 7.98
C SER A 356 18.57 37.87 7.88
N CYS A 357 19.14 36.67 7.78
CA CYS A 357 18.39 35.42 7.56
C CYS A 357 17.83 34.80 8.85
N GLY A 358 18.38 35.15 10.02
CA GLY A 358 18.00 34.61 11.32
C GLY A 358 18.32 33.12 11.51
N VAL A 359 19.32 32.58 10.80
CA VAL A 359 19.68 31.16 10.84
C VAL A 359 21.13 30.92 11.25
N GLY A 360 21.34 29.87 12.06
CA GLY A 360 22.67 29.44 12.46
C GLY A 360 23.46 28.83 11.30
N LEU A 361 24.69 29.28 11.07
CA LEU A 361 25.57 28.81 9.98
C LEU A 361 26.99 28.62 10.50
N CYS A 362 27.57 27.43 10.28
CA CYS A 362 28.95 27.16 10.71
C CYS A 362 29.94 28.11 10.02
N MET A 363 30.79 28.73 10.83
CA MET A 363 32.00 29.43 10.40
C MET A 363 33.17 28.89 11.20
N THR A 364 33.81 27.84 10.69
CA THR A 364 35.06 27.31 11.23
C THR A 364 36.12 27.30 10.13
N PRO A 365 37.43 27.26 10.46
CA PRO A 365 38.51 27.23 9.48
C PRO A 365 38.34 26.13 8.42
N HIS A 366 37.82 24.96 8.82
CA HIS A 366 37.61 23.82 7.93
C HIS A 366 36.22 23.74 7.31
N LYS A 367 35.28 24.62 7.68
CA LYS A 367 33.89 24.55 7.21
C LYS A 367 33.17 25.89 7.28
N ASN A 368 32.99 26.50 6.10
CA ASN A 368 32.27 27.77 5.97
C ASN A 368 30.88 27.56 5.33
N CYS A 369 29.92 27.16 6.17
CA CYS A 369 28.51 27.05 5.77
C CYS A 369 27.86 28.41 5.53
N PHE A 370 28.41 29.50 6.09
CA PHE A 370 27.89 30.84 5.89
C PHE A 370 28.05 31.28 4.44
N LYS A 371 29.25 31.11 3.88
CA LYS A 371 29.54 31.38 2.47
C LYS A 371 28.72 30.45 1.56
N ALA A 372 28.72 29.15 1.83
CA ALA A 372 28.00 28.17 1.02
C ALA A 372 26.47 28.39 1.03
N PHE A 373 25.91 28.90 2.12
CA PHE A 373 24.49 29.20 2.20
C PHE A 373 24.10 30.47 1.43
N HIS A 374 24.98 31.45 1.28
CA HIS A 374 24.65 32.68 0.53
C HIS A 374 25.18 32.69 -0.92
N ALA A 375 25.93 31.65 -1.31
CA ALA A 375 26.28 31.42 -2.71
C ALA A 375 25.01 31.09 -3.54
N LYS A 376 24.85 31.76 -4.68
CA LYS A 376 23.80 31.47 -5.65
C LYS A 376 24.02 30.12 -6.31
#